data_AF-A0A954WXL6-F1
#
_entry.id   AF-A0A954WXL6-F1
#
_cell.length_a   1.000
_cell.length_b   1.000
_cell.length_c   1.000
_cell.angle_alpha   90.00
_cell.angle_beta   90.00
_cell.angle_gamma   90.00
#
_symmetry.space_group_name_H-M   'P 1'
#
loop_
_entity.id
_entity.type
_entity.pdbx_description
1 polymer ?
#
loop_
_entity_poly.entity_id
_entity_poly.type
_entity_poly.pdbx_seq_one_letter_code
_entity_poly.pdbx_strand_id
1 'polypeptide(L)'
;MVNASPTGSGIAGVIVSANHDDRHTFAVHELQYDGGFKRFTPLDLGADGLPIGPDEALRLAEVEELRKKALNRNPVLTTKKIHPVDLFVSTNSGVLQSIDAETGRTHWSISVGSPNRPTSPPAANDWYVAVINGSQLFVVDRATGEPVLDRQLTTTPMVASSRSNMGPVMTNFGFETVNDAEVSVDWIYIPCTGGRLEAYSVANRATPPWFTTTRGNVSGRPVIGAGRVAWTSTNGYLQVADAQDHGLRFRLQTGEQIDASAAYLAPGKFFVGARNGYLYAIDETSENIDWEFSTAQPILDPPVAIEGDVIVTTQDRNMFCVDKDGNEKWMAPAIDSFLAASENRIYAVDDRGQLNVLSRKTGARLGPAVRLNSLPVVNTETDRVYVTSTLG
;
A
#
# COMPACT_ATOMS: atom_id res chain seq x y z
N MET A 1 21.53 8.59 15.44
CA MET A 1 20.46 8.93 14.47
C MET A 1 19.24 8.14 14.93
N VAL A 2 18.11 8.70 15.32
CA VAL A 2 17.37 9.89 14.86
C VAL A 2 16.72 10.57 16.08
N ASN A 3 16.99 11.86 16.30
CA ASN A 3 16.09 12.74 17.06
C ASN A 3 15.47 13.66 16.01
N ALA A 4 14.35 13.23 15.42
CA ALA A 4 13.47 14.15 14.71
C ALA A 4 12.66 14.85 15.80
N SER A 5 12.88 16.16 15.94
CA SER A 5 12.12 17.02 16.85
C SER A 5 10.62 16.89 16.55
N PRO A 6 9.73 16.73 17.55
CA PRO A 6 8.28 16.55 17.34
C PRO A 6 7.56 17.85 16.95
N THR A 7 8.28 18.86 16.46
CA THR A 7 7.79 20.24 16.29
C THR A 7 7.78 20.73 14.84
N GLY A 8 8.00 19.83 13.86
CA GLY A 8 7.90 20.16 12.43
C GLY A 8 6.62 19.61 11.81
N SER A 9 6.04 20.34 10.86
CA SER A 9 4.90 19.94 10.00
C SER A 9 5.25 18.81 9.01
N GLY A 10 6.25 17.97 9.33
CA GLY A 10 6.73 16.91 8.45
C GLY A 10 5.69 15.81 8.25
N ILE A 11 5.89 15.01 7.22
CA ILE A 11 5.06 13.87 6.87
C ILE A 11 5.16 12.79 7.97
N ALA A 12 4.00 12.32 8.45
CA ALA A 12 3.87 11.21 9.38
C ALA A 12 3.77 9.86 8.64
N GLY A 13 3.11 9.84 7.49
CA GLY A 13 3.09 8.69 6.60
C GLY A 13 2.43 8.99 5.26
N VAL A 14 2.77 8.20 4.26
CA VAL A 14 2.15 8.24 2.93
C VAL A 14 1.82 6.82 2.52
N ILE A 15 0.64 6.64 1.94
CA ILE A 15 0.30 5.41 1.20
C ILE A 15 -0.12 5.77 -0.21
N VAL A 16 0.19 4.89 -1.14
CA VAL A 16 -0.45 4.83 -2.46
C VAL A 16 -1.62 3.87 -2.34
N SER A 17 -2.79 4.23 -2.86
CA SER A 17 -3.94 3.33 -2.87
C SER A 17 -4.73 3.52 -4.16
N ALA A 18 -4.88 2.44 -4.93
CA ALA A 18 -5.86 2.39 -6.01
C ALA A 18 -7.28 2.21 -5.45
N ASN A 19 -8.28 2.82 -6.10
CA ASN A 19 -9.69 2.56 -5.81
C ASN A 19 -10.20 1.47 -6.76
N HIS A 20 -10.49 0.29 -6.22
CA HIS A 20 -10.87 -0.88 -6.97
C HIS A 20 -12.38 -0.94 -7.29
N ASP A 21 -13.18 0.00 -6.80
CA ASP A 21 -14.59 0.07 -7.17
C ASP A 21 -14.75 0.56 -8.61
N ASP A 22 -15.43 -0.27 -9.40
CA ASP A 22 -15.81 0.00 -10.78
C ASP A 22 -16.59 1.31 -10.96
N ARG A 23 -17.30 1.78 -9.94
CA ARG A 23 -18.04 3.06 -9.96
C ARG A 23 -17.13 4.28 -10.06
N HIS A 24 -15.85 4.17 -9.66
CA HIS A 24 -14.91 5.29 -9.62
C HIS A 24 -13.87 5.27 -10.75
N THR A 25 -13.95 4.29 -11.63
CA THR A 25 -13.05 4.15 -12.78
C THR A 25 -13.30 5.20 -13.86
N PHE A 26 -12.29 5.43 -14.69
CA PHE A 26 -12.41 6.27 -15.87
C PHE A 26 -11.73 5.65 -17.10
N ALA A 27 -12.17 6.06 -18.29
CA ALA A 27 -11.62 5.58 -19.55
C ALA A 27 -10.37 6.38 -19.93
N VAL A 28 -9.28 5.69 -20.24
CA VAL A 28 -8.08 6.25 -20.85
C VAL A 28 -7.98 5.77 -22.28
N HIS A 29 -7.74 6.72 -23.18
CA HIS A 29 -7.66 6.47 -24.62
C HIS A 29 -6.21 6.55 -25.07
N GLU A 30 -5.68 5.44 -25.58
CA GLU A 30 -4.30 5.28 -26.01
C GLU A 30 -4.24 5.14 -27.52
N LEU A 31 -3.56 6.07 -28.17
CA LEU A 31 -3.37 6.12 -29.61
C LEU A 31 -1.93 5.75 -29.95
N GLN A 32 -1.73 4.56 -30.50
CA GLN A 32 -0.44 4.12 -31.02
C GLN A 32 -0.41 4.33 -32.53
N TYR A 33 0.71 4.81 -33.08
CA TYR A 33 0.85 5.09 -34.51
C TYR A 33 2.32 4.99 -34.94
N ASP A 34 2.57 5.00 -36.24
CA ASP A 34 3.92 4.90 -36.77
C ASP A 34 4.81 6.05 -36.25
N GLY A 35 5.83 5.67 -35.48
CA GLY A 35 6.77 6.61 -34.88
C GLY A 35 6.24 7.36 -33.66
N GLY A 36 5.18 6.90 -32.97
CA GLY A 36 4.79 7.51 -31.71
C GLY A 36 3.60 6.90 -30.99
N PHE A 37 3.31 7.50 -29.85
CA PHE A 37 2.20 7.15 -28.97
C PHE A 37 1.64 8.44 -28.37
N LYS A 38 0.33 8.49 -28.11
CA LYS A 38 -0.32 9.58 -27.37
C LYS A 38 -1.42 9.01 -26.48
N ARG A 39 -1.55 9.55 -25.28
CA ARG A 39 -2.59 9.19 -24.31
C ARG A 39 -3.51 10.39 -24.09
N PHE A 40 -4.80 10.12 -23.91
CA PHE A 40 -5.83 11.09 -23.56
C PHE A 40 -6.60 10.60 -22.35
N THR A 41 -6.80 11.46 -21.37
CA THR A 41 -7.48 11.12 -20.12
C THR A 41 -8.51 12.19 -19.74
N PRO A 42 -9.57 11.84 -19.01
CA PRO A 42 -10.53 12.80 -18.46
C PRO A 42 -9.88 13.81 -17.50
N LEU A 43 -8.69 13.48 -16.99
CA LEU A 43 -7.89 14.29 -16.08
C LEU A 43 -6.96 15.26 -16.82
N ASP A 44 -6.84 15.15 -18.15
CA ASP A 44 -6.04 16.08 -18.94
C ASP A 44 -6.61 17.50 -18.79
N LEU A 45 -5.73 18.51 -18.85
CA LEU A 45 -6.13 19.89 -18.57
C LEU A 45 -6.61 20.60 -19.83
N GLY A 46 -7.80 21.18 -19.73
CA GLY A 46 -8.33 22.11 -20.69
C GLY A 46 -7.60 23.47 -20.64
N ALA A 47 -7.97 24.35 -21.57
CA ALA A 47 -7.43 25.71 -21.61
C ALA A 47 -7.80 26.55 -20.38
N ASP A 48 -8.85 26.15 -19.66
CA ASP A 48 -9.32 26.72 -18.39
C ASP A 48 -8.57 26.14 -17.16
N GLY A 49 -7.66 25.19 -17.37
CA GLY A 49 -6.93 24.51 -16.30
C GLY A 49 -7.75 23.46 -15.54
N LEU A 50 -8.98 23.18 -15.96
CA LEU A 50 -9.84 22.15 -15.38
C LEU A 50 -9.69 20.82 -16.12
N PRO A 51 -10.01 19.68 -15.48
CA PRO A 51 -10.09 18.40 -16.15
C PRO A 51 -11.09 18.46 -17.31
N ILE A 52 -10.69 17.98 -18.50
CA ILE A 52 -11.53 18.00 -19.70
C ILE A 52 -12.76 17.08 -19.60
N GLY A 53 -12.71 16.06 -18.74
CA GLY A 53 -13.79 15.10 -18.58
C GLY A 53 -13.81 14.00 -19.66
N PRO A 54 -14.66 12.97 -19.48
CA PRO A 54 -14.62 11.75 -20.27
C PRO A 54 -14.99 11.95 -21.74
N ASP A 55 -16.06 12.70 -22.01
CA ASP A 55 -16.53 12.91 -23.37
C ASP A 55 -15.52 13.69 -24.21
N GLU A 56 -14.88 14.70 -23.62
CA GLU A 56 -13.87 15.50 -24.30
C GLU A 56 -12.57 14.73 -24.51
N ALA A 57 -12.16 13.89 -23.55
CA ALA A 57 -10.99 13.02 -23.70
C ALA A 57 -11.16 12.05 -24.87
N LEU A 58 -12.33 11.43 -25.01
CA LEU A 58 -12.65 10.57 -26.15
C LEU A 58 -12.65 11.37 -27.45
N ARG A 59 -13.31 12.52 -27.48
CA ARG A 59 -13.37 13.40 -28.66
C ARG A 59 -11.97 13.76 -29.17
N LEU A 60 -11.07 14.18 -28.26
CA LEU A 60 -9.69 14.53 -28.62
C LEU A 60 -8.90 13.33 -29.15
N ALA A 61 -9.13 12.14 -28.60
CA ALA A 61 -8.50 10.91 -29.05
C ALA A 61 -8.94 10.52 -30.47
N GLU A 62 -10.24 10.57 -30.76
CA GLU A 62 -10.80 10.30 -32.09
C GLU A 62 -10.32 11.31 -33.14
N VAL A 63 -10.28 12.60 -32.78
CA VAL A 63 -9.78 13.65 -33.66
C VAL A 63 -8.30 13.43 -34.00
N GLU A 64 -7.47 13.06 -33.02
CA GLU A 64 -6.06 12.77 -33.28
C GLU A 64 -5.88 11.48 -34.10
N GLU A 65 -6.72 10.46 -33.88
CA GLU A 65 -6.71 9.24 -34.70
C GLU A 65 -6.97 9.58 -36.18
N LEU A 66 -8.02 10.34 -36.47
CA LEU A 66 -8.32 10.81 -37.83
C LEU A 66 -7.15 11.61 -38.42
N ARG A 67 -6.52 12.47 -37.63
CA ARG A 67 -5.34 13.24 -38.05
C ARG A 67 -4.16 12.35 -38.40
N LYS A 68 -3.89 11.29 -37.63
CA LYS A 68 -2.82 10.33 -37.94
C LYS A 68 -3.16 9.45 -39.14
N LYS A 69 -4.43 9.07 -39.34
CA LYS A 69 -4.89 8.38 -40.56
C LYS A 69 -4.62 9.24 -41.80
N ALA A 70 -4.95 10.52 -41.76
CA ALA A 70 -4.68 11.47 -42.86
C ALA A 70 -3.17 11.64 -43.16
N LEU A 71 -2.31 11.39 -42.17
CA LEU A 71 -0.84 11.41 -42.33
C LEU A 71 -0.25 10.03 -42.67
N ASN A 72 -1.08 9.04 -43.01
CA ASN A 72 -0.68 7.65 -43.31
C ASN A 72 0.20 7.01 -42.23
N ARG A 73 -0.12 7.25 -40.95
CA ARG A 73 0.64 6.73 -39.80
C ARG A 73 0.00 5.52 -39.10
N ASN A 74 -0.91 4.82 -39.77
CA ASN A 74 -1.55 3.59 -39.30
C ASN A 74 -1.93 3.59 -37.79
N PRO A 75 -2.74 4.56 -37.33
CA PRO A 75 -3.07 4.64 -35.91
C PRO A 75 -3.99 3.52 -35.45
N VAL A 76 -3.79 3.08 -34.21
CA VAL A 76 -4.63 2.14 -33.47
C VAL A 76 -5.04 2.80 -32.16
N LEU A 77 -6.33 3.10 -32.01
CA LEU A 77 -6.91 3.64 -30.78
C LEU A 77 -7.41 2.50 -29.89
N THR A 78 -6.93 2.45 -28.65
CA THR A 78 -7.36 1.50 -27.63
C THR A 78 -7.91 2.24 -26.43
N THR A 79 -9.05 1.81 -25.88
CA THR A 79 -9.60 2.35 -24.65
C THR A 79 -9.40 1.38 -23.51
N LYS A 80 -8.84 1.86 -22.40
CA LYS A 80 -8.61 1.07 -21.18
C LYS A 80 -9.36 1.71 -20.02
N LYS A 81 -10.02 0.89 -19.22
CA LYS A 81 -10.64 1.33 -17.97
C LYS A 81 -9.55 1.35 -16.88
N ILE A 82 -9.37 2.48 -16.21
CA ILE A 82 -8.33 2.68 -15.19
C ILE A 82 -8.99 3.04 -13.86
N HIS A 83 -8.48 2.41 -12.80
CA HIS A 83 -8.81 2.72 -11.42
C HIS A 83 -8.03 3.96 -10.97
N PRO A 84 -8.68 4.97 -10.36
CA PRO A 84 -7.96 6.14 -9.87
C PRO A 84 -7.01 5.72 -8.74
N VAL A 85 -5.87 6.40 -8.69
CA VAL A 85 -4.82 6.14 -7.71
C VAL A 85 -4.56 7.42 -6.96
N ASP A 86 -4.69 7.35 -5.64
CA ASP A 86 -4.52 8.48 -4.75
C ASP A 86 -3.31 8.26 -3.84
N LEU A 87 -2.64 9.35 -3.52
CA LEU A 87 -1.71 9.44 -2.41
C LEU A 87 -2.48 9.97 -1.20
N PHE A 88 -2.56 9.18 -0.14
CA PHE A 88 -3.04 9.66 1.16
C PHE A 88 -1.85 10.01 2.03
N VAL A 89 -1.77 11.28 2.42
CA VAL A 89 -0.65 11.84 3.18
C VAL A 89 -1.17 12.27 4.54
N SER A 90 -0.58 11.72 5.60
CA SER A 90 -0.78 12.23 6.96
C SER A 90 0.46 13.00 7.43
N THR A 91 0.25 14.09 8.15
CA THR A 91 1.33 14.92 8.71
C THR A 91 1.41 14.83 10.23
N ASN A 92 2.58 15.13 10.78
CA ASN A 92 2.80 15.18 12.23
C ASN A 92 1.99 16.31 12.90
N SER A 93 1.52 17.30 12.12
CA SER A 93 0.63 18.35 12.60
C SER A 93 -0.86 17.95 12.57
N GLY A 94 -1.18 16.68 12.29
CA GLY A 94 -2.55 16.18 12.28
C GLY A 94 -3.34 16.67 11.08
N VAL A 95 -2.73 16.71 9.90
CA VAL A 95 -3.44 16.94 8.63
C VAL A 95 -3.49 15.64 7.85
N LEU A 96 -4.63 15.35 7.22
CA LEU A 96 -4.82 14.26 6.26
C LEU A 96 -5.18 14.86 4.91
N GLN A 97 -4.51 14.42 3.85
CA GLN A 97 -4.73 14.89 2.49
C GLN A 97 -4.95 13.72 1.54
N SER A 98 -5.80 13.93 0.55
CA SER A 98 -5.89 13.11 -0.65
C SER A 98 -5.33 13.88 -1.83
N ILE A 99 -4.40 13.27 -2.55
CA ILE A 99 -3.73 13.86 -3.70
C ILE A 99 -3.81 12.87 -4.86
N ASP A 100 -4.29 13.34 -6.00
CA ASP A 100 -4.29 12.59 -7.25
C ASP A 100 -2.84 12.17 -7.58
N ALA A 101 -2.58 10.87 -7.65
CA ALA A 101 -1.22 10.36 -7.85
C ALA A 101 -0.72 10.54 -9.29
N GLU A 102 -1.60 10.91 -10.21
CA GLU A 102 -1.27 11.15 -11.61
C GLU A 102 -0.80 12.57 -11.86
N THR A 103 -1.52 13.54 -11.27
CA THR A 103 -1.41 14.96 -11.53
C THR A 103 -0.80 15.74 -10.36
N GLY A 104 -0.74 15.15 -9.17
CA GLY A 104 -0.29 15.82 -7.94
C GLY A 104 -1.29 16.82 -7.38
N ARG A 105 -2.53 16.86 -7.88
CA ARG A 105 -3.57 17.78 -7.40
C ARG A 105 -4.17 17.27 -6.11
N THR A 106 -4.26 18.15 -5.11
CA THR A 106 -4.99 17.84 -3.87
C THR A 106 -6.49 17.79 -4.14
N HIS A 107 -7.13 16.66 -3.88
CA HIS A 107 -8.59 16.53 -3.89
C HIS A 107 -9.20 17.23 -2.69
N TRP A 108 -8.69 16.93 -1.50
CA TRP A 108 -9.12 17.51 -0.24
C TRP A 108 -8.00 17.47 0.79
N SER A 109 -8.12 18.33 1.81
CA SER A 109 -7.19 18.43 2.93
C SER A 109 -7.97 18.78 4.19
N ILE A 110 -7.85 17.97 5.22
CA ILE A 110 -8.61 18.10 6.47
C ILE A 110 -7.70 17.99 7.70
N SER A 111 -8.12 18.60 8.80
CA SER A 111 -7.46 18.44 10.09
C SER A 111 -8.02 17.22 10.85
N VAL A 112 -7.15 16.30 11.24
CA VAL A 112 -7.44 15.07 11.98
C VAL A 112 -6.82 15.15 13.38
N GLY A 113 -7.61 15.64 14.34
CA GLY A 113 -7.19 15.72 15.74
C GLY A 113 -6.29 16.92 16.04
N SER A 114 -5.26 16.71 16.87
CA SER A 114 -4.41 17.78 17.40
C SER A 114 -2.97 17.71 16.85
N PRO A 115 -2.34 18.85 16.55
CA PRO A 115 -0.98 18.90 16.00
C PRO A 115 0.11 18.45 16.98
N ASN A 116 -0.20 18.33 18.27
CA ASN A 116 0.75 17.93 19.31
C ASN A 116 0.66 16.44 19.65
N ARG A 117 -0.04 15.64 18.82
CA ARG A 117 -0.20 14.21 19.02
C ARG A 117 0.42 13.47 17.83
N PRO A 118 1.06 12.31 18.06
CA PRO A 118 1.61 11.51 16.99
C PRO A 118 0.50 11.06 16.04
N THR A 119 0.73 11.16 14.74
CA THR A 119 -0.20 10.72 13.71
C THR A 119 0.32 9.44 13.07
N SER A 120 -0.53 8.45 12.85
CA SER A 120 -0.15 7.24 12.11
C SER A 120 -0.09 7.51 10.61
N PRO A 121 0.65 6.69 9.85
CA PRO A 121 0.36 6.47 8.45
C PRO A 121 -1.14 6.16 8.25
N PRO A 122 -1.77 6.64 7.16
CA PRO A 122 -3.16 6.34 6.88
C PRO A 122 -3.34 4.90 6.38
N ALA A 123 -4.59 4.45 6.39
CA ALA A 123 -5.08 3.29 5.67
C ALA A 123 -6.24 3.71 4.79
N ALA A 124 -6.41 3.07 3.65
CA ALA A 124 -7.53 3.33 2.77
C ALA A 124 -8.09 2.02 2.23
N ASN A 125 -9.40 2.00 2.02
CA ASN A 125 -10.08 1.04 1.15
C ASN A 125 -10.75 1.83 0.00
N ASP A 126 -11.70 1.25 -0.72
CA ASP A 126 -12.33 1.92 -1.87
C ASP A 126 -13.25 3.09 -1.45
N TRP A 127 -13.64 3.14 -0.18
CA TRP A 127 -14.68 4.02 0.36
C TRP A 127 -14.20 5.03 1.38
N TYR A 128 -13.19 4.63 2.15
CA TYR A 128 -12.83 5.30 3.37
C TYR A 128 -11.32 5.41 3.52
N VAL A 129 -10.91 6.43 4.28
CA VAL A 129 -9.54 6.61 4.74
C VAL A 129 -9.54 6.70 6.26
N ALA A 130 -8.76 5.84 6.91
CA ALA A 130 -8.59 5.82 8.35
C ALA A 130 -7.21 6.34 8.76
N VAL A 131 -7.17 7.13 9.82
CA VAL A 131 -5.93 7.64 10.42
C VAL A 131 -6.08 7.75 11.92
N ILE A 132 -4.98 7.55 12.64
CA ILE A 132 -4.95 7.65 14.09
C ILE A 132 -4.15 8.90 14.47
N ASN A 133 -4.70 9.75 15.34
CA ASN A 133 -3.97 10.87 15.95
C ASN A 133 -4.03 10.74 17.48
N GLY A 134 -2.89 10.47 18.10
CA GLY A 134 -2.78 10.07 19.51
C GLY A 134 -3.47 8.73 19.76
N SER A 135 -4.59 8.73 20.48
CA SER A 135 -5.41 7.54 20.74
C SER A 135 -6.82 7.67 20.14
N GLN A 136 -6.97 8.53 19.13
CA GLN A 136 -8.25 8.76 18.45
C GLN A 136 -8.17 8.19 17.02
N LEU A 137 -9.14 7.39 16.64
CA LEU A 137 -9.36 6.90 15.28
C LEU A 137 -10.30 7.85 14.55
N PHE A 138 -9.82 8.40 13.43
CA PHE A 138 -10.63 9.15 12.47
C PHE A 138 -10.81 8.32 11.20
N VAL A 139 -12.03 8.30 10.68
CA VAL A 139 -12.37 7.72 9.39
C VAL A 139 -13.11 8.77 8.60
N VAL A 140 -12.70 8.98 7.37
CA VAL A 140 -13.33 9.92 6.45
C VAL A 140 -13.72 9.22 5.16
N ASP A 141 -14.71 9.79 4.48
CA ASP A 141 -15.07 9.41 3.11
C ASP A 141 -13.88 9.67 2.19
N ARG A 142 -13.53 8.67 1.38
CA ARG A 142 -12.34 8.71 0.52
C ARG A 142 -12.43 9.82 -0.53
N ALA A 143 -13.61 10.03 -1.10
CA ALA A 143 -13.79 10.95 -2.21
C ALA A 143 -13.82 12.42 -1.76
N THR A 144 -14.43 12.69 -0.61
CA THR A 144 -14.73 14.05 -0.14
C THR A 144 -13.89 14.51 1.05
N GLY A 145 -13.35 13.57 1.84
CA GLY A 145 -12.70 13.86 3.12
C GLY A 145 -13.70 14.19 4.23
N GLU A 146 -15.01 14.01 4.02
CA GLU A 146 -16.00 14.24 5.06
C GLU A 146 -15.89 13.22 6.20
N PRO A 147 -16.04 13.63 7.47
CA PRO A 147 -15.89 12.74 8.61
C PRO A 147 -17.02 11.69 8.67
N VAL A 148 -16.64 10.42 8.73
CA VAL A 148 -17.55 9.26 8.84
C VAL A 148 -17.58 8.73 10.26
N LEU A 149 -16.40 8.54 10.87
CA LEU A 149 -16.27 8.01 12.24
C LEU A 149 -15.17 8.76 12.98
N ASP A 150 -15.46 9.11 14.23
CA ASP A 150 -14.47 9.57 15.20
C ASP A 150 -14.63 8.75 16.49
N ARG A 151 -13.60 8.00 16.86
CA ARG A 151 -13.68 7.03 17.96
C ARG A 151 -12.41 6.99 18.80
N GLN A 152 -12.59 7.10 20.11
CA GLN A 152 -11.52 6.89 21.09
C GLN A 152 -11.13 5.40 21.13
N LEU A 153 -9.84 5.13 20.97
CA LEU A 153 -9.28 3.78 21.10
C LEU A 153 -9.30 3.33 22.57
N THR A 154 -9.47 2.01 22.77
CA THR A 154 -9.49 1.43 24.11
C THR A 154 -8.10 1.23 24.70
N THR A 155 -7.10 1.09 23.83
CA THR A 155 -5.69 0.92 24.21
C THR A 155 -4.81 1.88 23.42
N THR A 156 -3.61 2.17 23.93
CA THR A 156 -2.63 2.96 23.19
C THR A 156 -2.21 2.23 21.91
N PRO A 157 -2.38 2.85 20.72
CA PRO A 157 -1.96 2.27 19.45
C PRO A 157 -0.44 2.16 19.38
N MET A 158 0.05 1.20 18.62
CA MET A 158 1.48 1.11 18.32
C MET A 158 1.88 2.21 17.34
N VAL A 159 2.98 2.88 17.62
CA VAL A 159 3.52 3.96 16.77
C VAL A 159 4.43 3.35 15.72
N ALA A 160 4.42 3.91 14.50
CA ALA A 160 5.33 3.52 13.44
C ALA A 160 6.79 3.69 13.88
N SER A 161 7.64 2.74 13.48
CA SER A 161 9.09 2.82 13.62
C SER A 161 9.72 2.87 12.23
N SER A 162 11.03 3.09 12.13
CA SER A 162 11.71 3.15 10.83
C SER A 162 11.61 1.86 10.01
N ARG A 163 11.25 0.71 10.62
CA ARG A 163 11.12 -0.59 9.95
C ARG A 163 9.71 -1.17 9.96
N SER A 164 8.84 -0.65 10.81
CA SER A 164 7.45 -1.10 10.95
C SER A 164 6.53 0.07 10.63
N ASN A 165 5.89 0.05 9.46
CA ASN A 165 4.89 1.02 9.02
C ASN A 165 3.57 0.83 9.80
N MET A 166 3.62 0.87 11.14
CA MET A 166 2.50 0.59 12.02
C MET A 166 1.39 1.62 11.83
N GLY A 167 0.16 1.15 11.79
CA GLY A 167 -1.01 1.99 11.59
C GLY A 167 -2.25 1.13 11.48
N PRO A 168 -3.42 1.77 11.25
CA PRO A 168 -4.63 1.03 10.93
C PRO A 168 -4.46 0.25 9.61
N VAL A 169 -5.30 -0.77 9.41
CA VAL A 169 -5.64 -1.33 8.10
C VAL A 169 -7.13 -1.56 8.01
N MET A 170 -7.66 -1.56 6.79
CA MET A 170 -9.10 -1.63 6.53
C MET A 170 -9.42 -2.83 5.66
N THR A 171 -10.52 -3.51 5.95
CA THR A 171 -11.14 -4.44 5.00
C THR A 171 -11.75 -3.66 3.82
N ASN A 172 -12.10 -4.37 2.76
CA ASN A 172 -12.75 -3.79 1.58
C ASN A 172 -13.92 -4.67 1.10
N PHE A 173 -14.82 -5.00 2.03
CA PHE A 173 -16.02 -5.79 1.79
C PHE A 173 -17.17 -4.96 1.22
N GLY A 174 -17.13 -3.63 1.37
CA GLY A 174 -18.14 -2.73 0.83
C GLY A 174 -19.38 -2.63 1.73
N PHE A 175 -20.56 -2.80 1.13
CA PHE A 175 -21.86 -2.53 1.78
C PHE A 175 -22.82 -3.70 1.69
N GLU A 176 -23.66 -3.81 2.72
CA GLU A 176 -24.86 -4.65 2.72
C GLU A 176 -26.10 -3.80 2.94
N THR A 177 -27.25 -4.24 2.40
CA THR A 177 -28.53 -3.57 2.63
C THR A 177 -29.15 -4.07 3.93
N VAL A 178 -29.31 -3.16 4.90
CA VAL A 178 -29.96 -3.43 6.19
C VAL A 178 -31.10 -2.44 6.37
N ASN A 179 -32.34 -2.93 6.41
CA ASN A 179 -33.56 -2.09 6.52
C ASN A 179 -33.61 -0.96 5.47
N ASP A 180 -33.40 -1.32 4.19
CA ASP A 180 -33.38 -0.40 3.03
C ASP A 180 -32.27 0.67 3.05
N ALA A 181 -31.31 0.58 3.97
CA ALA A 181 -30.12 1.42 3.99
C ALA A 181 -28.87 0.61 3.60
N GLU A 182 -27.99 1.18 2.77
CA GLU A 182 -26.66 0.64 2.56
C GLU A 182 -25.78 0.93 3.78
N VAL A 183 -25.24 -0.13 4.37
CA VAL A 183 -24.43 -0.06 5.59
C VAL A 183 -23.09 -0.73 5.30
N SER A 184 -21.99 -0.03 5.56
CA SER A 184 -20.67 -0.61 5.37
C SER A 184 -20.47 -1.80 6.30
N VAL A 185 -19.92 -2.88 5.77
CA VAL A 185 -19.54 -4.07 6.55
C VAL A 185 -18.04 -4.12 6.84
N ASP A 186 -17.35 -3.00 6.63
CA ASP A 186 -15.91 -2.91 6.80
C ASP A 186 -15.47 -2.74 8.25
N TRP A 187 -14.27 -3.27 8.50
CA TRP A 187 -13.57 -3.28 9.77
C TRP A 187 -12.20 -2.63 9.66
N ILE A 188 -11.81 -1.94 10.72
CA ILE A 188 -10.50 -1.31 10.87
C ILE A 188 -9.73 -2.06 11.96
N TYR A 189 -8.59 -2.64 11.59
CA TYR A 189 -7.71 -3.34 12.51
C TYR A 189 -6.56 -2.45 12.94
N ILE A 190 -6.30 -2.38 14.25
CA ILE A 190 -5.32 -1.48 14.85
C ILE A 190 -4.42 -2.28 15.81
N PRO A 191 -3.10 -2.36 15.53
CA PRO A 191 -2.16 -2.93 16.47
C PRO A 191 -1.95 -1.97 17.64
N CYS A 192 -2.10 -2.48 18.85
CA CYS A 192 -2.02 -1.75 20.11
C CYS A 192 -0.91 -2.33 20.99
N THR A 193 -0.45 -1.51 21.94
CA THR A 193 0.58 -1.90 22.92
C THR A 193 0.19 -3.17 23.69
N GLY A 194 1.19 -3.92 24.15
CA GLY A 194 0.97 -5.16 24.91
C GLY A 194 0.53 -6.35 24.06
N GLY A 195 0.85 -6.35 22.76
CA GLY A 195 0.49 -7.43 21.85
C GLY A 195 -1.00 -7.49 21.52
N ARG A 196 -1.74 -6.41 21.72
CA ARG A 196 -3.18 -6.36 21.47
C ARG A 196 -3.45 -5.97 20.02
N LEU A 197 -4.42 -6.61 19.39
CA LEU A 197 -4.97 -6.19 18.10
C LEU A 197 -6.46 -5.87 18.32
N GLU A 198 -6.87 -4.66 17.97
CA GLU A 198 -8.26 -4.21 18.11
C GLU A 198 -8.92 -4.07 16.74
N ALA A 199 -10.22 -4.36 16.64
CA ALA A 199 -11.00 -4.19 15.42
C ALA A 199 -12.24 -3.32 15.67
N TYR A 200 -12.48 -2.36 14.79
CA TYR A 200 -13.54 -1.37 14.87
C TYR A 200 -14.41 -1.41 13.62
N SER A 201 -15.73 -1.53 13.79
CA SER A 201 -16.69 -1.40 12.68
C SER A 201 -16.70 0.04 12.17
N VAL A 202 -16.65 0.20 10.84
CA VAL A 202 -16.80 1.50 10.19
C VAL A 202 -18.24 2.01 10.33
N ALA A 203 -19.23 1.16 10.10
CA ALA A 203 -20.63 1.55 10.08
C ALA A 203 -21.24 1.89 11.44
N ASN A 204 -20.85 1.18 12.51
CA ASN A 204 -21.54 1.32 13.79
C ASN A 204 -20.59 1.56 14.95
N ARG A 205 -20.53 2.83 15.38
CA ARG A 205 -19.77 3.27 16.55
C ARG A 205 -20.23 2.60 17.85
N ALA A 206 -21.49 2.20 17.96
CA ALA A 206 -22.03 1.53 19.15
C ALA A 206 -21.58 0.07 19.25
N THR A 207 -21.16 -0.56 18.15
CA THR A 207 -20.58 -1.92 18.18
C THR A 207 -19.29 -1.87 18.99
N PRO A 208 -19.18 -2.62 20.10
CA PRO A 208 -17.96 -2.63 20.92
C PRO A 208 -16.78 -3.13 20.07
N PRO A 209 -15.56 -2.62 20.30
CA PRO A 209 -14.42 -3.09 19.54
C PRO A 209 -14.13 -4.55 19.90
N TRP A 210 -13.90 -5.37 18.89
CA TRP A 210 -13.31 -6.68 19.11
C TRP A 210 -11.83 -6.53 19.44
N PHE A 211 -11.26 -7.46 20.21
CA PHE A 211 -9.82 -7.49 20.39
C PHE A 211 -9.31 -8.91 20.64
N THR A 212 -8.05 -9.13 20.31
CA THR A 212 -7.28 -10.30 20.68
C THR A 212 -5.91 -9.91 21.22
N THR A 213 -5.20 -10.87 21.80
CA THR A 213 -3.83 -10.68 22.29
C THR A 213 -2.91 -11.76 21.74
N THR A 214 -1.74 -11.35 21.29
CA THR A 214 -0.64 -12.22 20.93
C THR A 214 0.37 -12.32 22.07
N ARG A 215 1.13 -13.41 22.09
CA ARG A 215 2.36 -13.46 22.89
C ARG A 215 3.39 -12.55 22.21
N GLY A 216 4.02 -11.65 22.97
CA GLY A 216 4.93 -10.64 22.41
C GLY A 216 4.16 -9.46 21.81
N ASN A 217 4.85 -8.51 21.21
CA ASN A 217 4.19 -7.37 20.56
C ASN A 217 3.86 -7.72 19.12
N VAL A 218 2.85 -7.06 18.56
CA VAL A 218 2.65 -7.06 17.11
C VAL A 218 3.86 -6.35 16.49
N SER A 219 4.57 -7.01 15.56
CA SER A 219 5.83 -6.50 15.02
C SER A 219 5.68 -5.70 13.73
N GLY A 220 4.58 -5.89 13.00
CA GLY A 220 4.30 -5.16 11.77
C GLY A 220 2.84 -4.74 11.63
N ARG A 221 2.56 -3.91 10.63
CA ARG A 221 1.19 -3.57 10.25
C ARG A 221 0.44 -4.86 9.88
N PRO A 222 -0.80 -5.09 10.38
CA PRO A 222 -1.59 -6.23 9.94
C PRO A 222 -1.84 -6.17 8.42
N VAL A 223 -2.12 -7.31 7.82
CA VAL A 223 -2.34 -7.44 6.37
C VAL A 223 -3.72 -8.02 6.14
N ILE A 224 -4.45 -7.43 5.19
CA ILE A 224 -5.77 -7.89 4.78
C ILE A 224 -5.62 -8.74 3.51
N GLY A 225 -6.07 -9.99 3.59
CA GLY A 225 -6.29 -10.88 2.46
C GLY A 225 -7.74 -10.82 1.96
N ALA A 226 -8.17 -11.78 1.13
CA ALA A 226 -9.51 -11.73 0.52
C ALA A 226 -10.65 -11.84 1.56
N GLY A 227 -10.45 -12.65 2.60
CA GLY A 227 -11.40 -12.78 3.73
C GLY A 227 -10.69 -12.98 5.06
N ARG A 228 -9.41 -12.61 5.13
CA ARG A 228 -8.51 -12.91 6.24
C ARG A 228 -7.77 -11.67 6.68
N VAL A 229 -7.46 -11.60 7.96
CA VAL A 229 -6.51 -10.64 8.53
C VAL A 229 -5.36 -11.40 9.14
N ALA A 230 -4.15 -11.01 8.79
CA ALA A 230 -2.93 -11.60 9.31
C ALA A 230 -2.09 -10.58 10.06
N TRP A 231 -1.46 -11.00 11.16
CA TRP A 231 -0.51 -10.15 11.89
C TRP A 231 0.64 -10.96 12.45
N THR A 232 1.80 -10.31 12.51
CA THR A 232 3.06 -10.89 12.94
C THR A 232 3.40 -10.45 14.36
N SER A 233 4.12 -11.30 15.09
CA SER A 233 4.58 -11.02 16.45
C SER A 233 6.09 -11.11 16.56
N THR A 234 6.65 -10.29 17.46
CA THR A 234 8.07 -10.31 17.83
C THR A 234 8.54 -11.68 18.37
N ASN A 235 7.64 -12.59 18.74
CA ASN A 235 8.00 -13.95 19.17
C ASN A 235 7.98 -14.97 18.02
N GLY A 236 7.95 -14.51 16.77
CA GLY A 236 8.02 -15.39 15.60
C GLY A 236 6.68 -16.02 15.22
N TYR A 237 5.54 -15.48 15.67
CA TYR A 237 4.24 -15.99 15.29
C TYR A 237 3.59 -15.18 14.17
N LEU A 238 3.12 -15.86 13.13
CA LEU A 238 2.06 -15.37 12.26
C LEU A 238 0.72 -15.83 12.81
N GLN A 239 -0.24 -14.92 12.92
CA GLN A 239 -1.62 -15.23 13.27
C GLN A 239 -2.52 -14.84 12.12
N VAL A 240 -3.50 -15.70 11.82
CA VAL A 240 -4.48 -15.45 10.78
C VAL A 240 -5.87 -15.65 11.38
N ALA A 241 -6.73 -14.64 11.22
CA ALA A 241 -8.13 -14.68 11.60
C ALA A 241 -9.02 -14.37 10.41
N ASP A 242 -10.29 -14.70 10.54
CA ASP A 242 -11.32 -14.17 9.65
C ASP A 242 -11.41 -12.65 9.79
N ALA A 243 -11.47 -11.95 8.67
CA ALA A 243 -11.51 -10.49 8.69
C ALA A 243 -12.90 -9.93 9.04
N GLN A 244 -13.97 -10.72 8.94
CA GLN A 244 -15.35 -10.29 9.20
C GLN A 244 -15.90 -10.82 10.54
N ASP A 245 -15.65 -12.11 10.86
CA ASP A 245 -16.11 -12.72 12.12
C ASP A 245 -15.08 -12.68 13.26
N HIS A 246 -13.84 -12.29 12.96
CA HIS A 246 -12.70 -12.18 13.88
C HIS A 246 -12.22 -13.50 14.52
N GLY A 247 -12.75 -14.64 14.08
CA GLY A 247 -12.35 -15.96 14.54
C GLY A 247 -10.91 -16.27 14.15
N LEU A 248 -10.04 -16.50 15.14
CA LEU A 248 -8.68 -16.97 14.91
C LEU A 248 -8.75 -18.32 14.18
N ARG A 249 -8.18 -18.40 12.97
CA ARG A 249 -8.16 -19.61 12.15
C ARG A 249 -6.97 -20.47 12.53
N PHE A 250 -5.76 -19.89 12.51
CA PHE A 250 -4.56 -20.59 12.90
C PHE A 250 -3.45 -19.65 13.38
N ARG A 251 -2.44 -20.25 14.00
CA ARG A 251 -1.21 -19.60 14.41
C ARG A 251 -0.04 -20.45 13.95
N LEU A 252 0.86 -19.83 13.21
CA LEU A 252 2.07 -20.48 12.71
C LEU A 252 3.28 -19.90 13.43
N GLN A 253 4.14 -20.77 13.93
CA GLN A 253 5.39 -20.39 14.58
C GLN A 253 6.54 -20.57 13.60
N THR A 254 7.24 -19.48 13.33
CA THR A 254 8.53 -19.51 12.63
C THR A 254 9.65 -19.85 13.63
N GLY A 255 10.78 -20.32 13.12
CA GLY A 255 11.91 -20.73 13.96
C GLY A 255 12.60 -19.57 14.70
N GLU A 256 12.30 -18.31 14.36
CA GLU A 256 12.85 -17.13 15.02
C GLU A 256 11.88 -15.93 14.96
N GLN A 257 12.23 -14.79 15.55
CA GLN A 257 11.49 -13.54 15.51
C GLN A 257 11.13 -13.11 14.09
N ILE A 258 9.93 -12.54 13.96
CA ILE A 258 9.47 -11.81 12.79
C ILE A 258 9.45 -10.34 13.17
N ASP A 259 10.27 -9.51 12.50
CA ASP A 259 10.38 -8.07 12.80
C ASP A 259 9.45 -7.19 11.98
N ALA A 260 8.92 -7.72 10.88
CA ALA A 260 8.19 -6.96 9.88
C ALA A 260 6.75 -7.47 9.70
N SER A 261 5.96 -6.72 8.94
CA SER A 261 4.64 -7.18 8.50
C SER A 261 4.78 -8.33 7.49
N ALA A 262 3.73 -9.14 7.41
CA ALA A 262 3.58 -10.07 6.28
C ALA A 262 3.37 -9.28 4.97
N ALA A 263 3.41 -9.99 3.85
CA ALA A 263 2.85 -9.56 2.57
C ALA A 263 1.69 -10.48 2.18
N TYR A 264 0.80 -10.02 1.31
CA TYR A 264 -0.29 -10.82 0.77
C TYR A 264 -0.27 -10.76 -0.75
N LEU A 265 -0.51 -11.90 -1.39
CA LEU A 265 -0.74 -11.99 -2.84
C LEU A 265 -2.02 -12.76 -3.10
N ALA A 266 -2.90 -12.14 -3.89
CA ALA A 266 -4.11 -12.80 -4.33
C ALA A 266 -3.80 -13.85 -5.43
N PRO A 267 -4.50 -14.99 -5.43
CA PRO A 267 -5.43 -15.43 -4.40
C PRO A 267 -4.70 -16.16 -3.25
N GLY A 268 -4.89 -15.69 -2.01
CA GLY A 268 -4.79 -16.52 -0.82
C GLY A 268 -3.40 -16.89 -0.30
N LYS A 269 -2.34 -16.13 -0.59
CA LYS A 269 -1.01 -16.41 -0.01
C LYS A 269 -0.49 -15.27 0.86
N PHE A 270 -0.09 -15.61 2.08
CA PHE A 270 0.70 -14.74 2.94
C PHE A 270 2.18 -15.10 2.84
N PHE A 271 3.04 -14.08 2.87
CA PHE A 271 4.49 -14.25 2.89
C PHE A 271 5.08 -13.59 4.12
N VAL A 272 6.00 -14.29 4.79
CA VAL A 272 6.63 -13.81 6.02
C VAL A 272 8.13 -14.06 5.96
N GLY A 273 8.92 -13.00 6.17
CA GLY A 273 10.35 -13.10 6.41
C GLY A 273 10.66 -13.17 7.91
N ALA A 274 11.61 -14.01 8.31
CA ALA A 274 12.04 -14.14 9.69
C ALA A 274 13.56 -14.01 9.86
N ARG A 275 14.00 -13.78 11.11
CA ARG A 275 15.43 -13.59 11.46
C ARG A 275 16.31 -14.82 11.23
N ASN A 276 15.73 -16.01 11.13
CA ASN A 276 16.46 -17.22 10.75
C ASN A 276 16.85 -17.24 9.26
N GLY A 277 16.49 -16.21 8.49
CA GLY A 277 16.80 -16.11 7.07
C GLY A 277 15.91 -16.99 6.19
N TYR A 278 14.70 -17.28 6.65
CA TYR A 278 13.68 -17.95 5.86
C TYR A 278 12.56 -16.99 5.48
N LEU A 279 12.14 -17.09 4.23
CA LEU A 279 10.88 -16.60 3.69
C LEU A 279 9.90 -17.77 3.64
N TYR A 280 8.75 -17.60 4.27
CA TYR A 280 7.68 -18.59 4.34
C TYR A 280 6.53 -18.16 3.45
N ALA A 281 6.03 -19.06 2.62
CA ALA A 281 4.75 -18.91 1.91
C ALA A 281 3.68 -19.76 2.58
N ILE A 282 2.57 -19.12 2.92
CA ILE A 282 1.54 -19.68 3.79
C ILE A 282 0.19 -19.46 3.12
N ASP A 283 -0.57 -20.55 2.97
CA ASP A 283 -1.92 -20.49 2.42
C ASP A 283 -2.87 -19.77 3.41
N GLU A 284 -3.76 -18.91 2.93
CA GLU A 284 -4.65 -18.14 3.81
C GLU A 284 -5.74 -18.99 4.49
N THR A 285 -6.01 -20.18 3.93
CA THR A 285 -7.10 -21.07 4.35
C THR A 285 -6.63 -22.24 5.19
N SER A 286 -5.34 -22.57 5.14
CA SER A 286 -4.75 -23.68 5.88
C SER A 286 -3.56 -23.23 6.72
N GLU A 287 -3.29 -23.98 7.78
CA GLU A 287 -2.10 -23.75 8.63
C GLU A 287 -0.79 -24.23 7.98
N ASN A 288 -0.83 -24.65 6.71
CA ASN A 288 0.31 -25.25 6.02
C ASN A 288 1.23 -24.17 5.46
N ILE A 289 2.53 -24.44 5.59
CA ILE A 289 3.57 -23.76 4.83
C ILE A 289 3.62 -24.45 3.47
N ASP A 290 3.33 -23.71 2.40
CA ASP A 290 3.41 -24.22 1.04
C ASP A 290 4.86 -24.45 0.63
N TRP A 291 5.73 -23.49 0.96
CA TRP A 291 7.16 -23.58 0.74
C TRP A 291 7.95 -22.65 1.67
N GLU A 292 9.23 -22.96 1.80
CA GLU A 292 10.22 -22.17 2.53
C GLU A 292 11.40 -21.87 1.60
N PHE A 293 11.85 -20.63 1.60
CA PHE A 293 13.02 -20.20 0.85
C PHE A 293 14.07 -19.64 1.81
N SER A 294 15.30 -20.14 1.73
CA SER A 294 16.40 -19.66 2.58
C SER A 294 17.23 -18.61 1.85
N THR A 295 17.33 -17.43 2.42
CA THR A 295 18.26 -16.36 2.00
C THR A 295 19.63 -16.50 2.66
N ALA A 296 19.80 -17.48 3.56
CA ALA A 296 20.95 -17.66 4.46
C ALA A 296 21.30 -16.44 5.34
N GLN A 297 20.45 -15.40 5.34
CA GLN A 297 20.67 -14.11 6.00
C GLN A 297 19.35 -13.60 6.58
N PRO A 298 19.34 -12.99 7.77
CA PRO A 298 18.12 -12.50 8.39
C PRO A 298 17.29 -11.60 7.47
N ILE A 299 15.98 -11.86 7.40
CA ILE A 299 15.01 -11.02 6.69
C ILE A 299 14.34 -10.15 7.75
N LEU A 300 14.58 -8.84 7.66
CA LEU A 300 14.16 -7.87 8.68
C LEU A 300 13.07 -6.90 8.18
N ASP A 301 12.91 -6.81 6.86
CA ASP A 301 11.96 -5.91 6.21
C ASP A 301 10.75 -6.70 5.65
N PRO A 302 9.60 -6.05 5.43
CA PRO A 302 8.43 -6.70 4.86
C PRO A 302 8.75 -7.29 3.48
N PRO A 303 8.34 -8.54 3.18
CA PRO A 303 8.32 -9.03 1.82
C PRO A 303 7.43 -8.15 0.93
N VAL A 304 7.69 -8.18 -0.38
CA VAL A 304 6.86 -7.51 -1.38
C VAL A 304 6.37 -8.57 -2.35
N ALA A 305 5.07 -8.83 -2.36
CA ALA A 305 4.48 -9.78 -3.30
C ALA A 305 3.82 -9.02 -4.46
N ILE A 306 4.27 -9.28 -5.68
CA ILE A 306 3.80 -8.58 -6.87
C ILE A 306 3.74 -9.51 -8.09
N GLU A 307 2.54 -9.61 -8.68
CA GLU A 307 2.22 -10.41 -9.88
C GLU A 307 2.87 -11.81 -9.91
N GLY A 308 2.76 -12.57 -8.81
CA GLY A 308 3.26 -13.95 -8.74
C GLY A 308 4.69 -14.12 -8.23
N ASP A 309 5.45 -13.04 -8.13
CA ASP A 309 6.80 -13.05 -7.56
C ASP A 309 6.78 -12.47 -6.12
N VAL A 310 7.74 -12.91 -5.31
CA VAL A 310 8.00 -12.35 -3.98
C VAL A 310 9.42 -11.80 -3.93
N ILE A 311 9.54 -10.53 -3.55
CA ILE A 311 10.81 -9.83 -3.42
C ILE A 311 11.08 -9.63 -1.92
N VAL A 312 12.31 -9.93 -1.50
CA VAL A 312 12.77 -9.71 -0.12
C VAL A 312 14.14 -9.09 -0.09
N THR A 313 14.39 -8.24 0.90
CA THR A 313 15.72 -7.71 1.22
C THR A 313 16.21 -8.32 2.53
N THR A 314 17.51 -8.61 2.58
CA THR A 314 18.16 -9.16 3.78
C THR A 314 18.95 -8.10 4.53
N GLN A 315 19.29 -8.40 5.78
CA GLN A 315 20.13 -7.55 6.62
C GLN A 315 21.48 -7.15 5.95
N ASP A 316 22.02 -8.00 5.08
CA ASP A 316 23.30 -7.76 4.40
C ASP A 316 23.15 -7.00 3.07
N ARG A 317 21.94 -6.50 2.78
CA ARG A 317 21.59 -5.72 1.57
C ARG A 317 21.64 -6.55 0.29
N ASN A 318 21.14 -7.77 0.36
CA ASN A 318 20.84 -8.57 -0.83
C ASN A 318 19.34 -8.56 -1.07
N MET A 319 18.94 -8.29 -2.31
CA MET A 319 17.56 -8.41 -2.76
C MET A 319 17.39 -9.72 -3.51
N PHE A 320 16.45 -10.55 -3.08
CA PHE A 320 16.09 -11.80 -3.75
C PHE A 320 14.73 -11.65 -4.43
N CYS A 321 14.56 -12.33 -5.55
CA CYS A 321 13.27 -12.56 -6.17
C CYS A 321 13.00 -14.05 -6.22
N VAL A 322 11.88 -14.45 -5.64
CA VAL A 322 11.43 -15.83 -5.49
C VAL A 322 10.14 -15.97 -6.29
N ASP A 323 10.02 -17.04 -7.07
CA ASP A 323 8.79 -17.32 -7.81
C ASP A 323 7.67 -17.87 -6.90
N LYS A 324 6.47 -18.03 -7.47
CA LYS A 324 5.30 -18.57 -6.78
C LYS A 324 5.49 -19.97 -6.17
N ASP A 325 6.48 -20.73 -6.64
CA ASP A 325 6.76 -22.11 -6.22
C ASP A 325 7.93 -22.17 -5.21
N GLY A 326 8.48 -21.01 -4.81
CA GLY A 326 9.56 -20.93 -3.82
C GLY A 326 10.97 -21.03 -4.40
N ASN A 327 11.14 -20.94 -5.72
CA ASN A 327 12.47 -21.00 -6.35
C ASN A 327 13.08 -19.61 -6.50
N GLU A 328 14.38 -19.49 -6.26
CA GLU A 328 15.13 -18.27 -6.56
C GLU A 328 15.14 -18.03 -8.08
N LYS A 329 14.63 -16.87 -8.51
CA LYS A 329 14.79 -16.38 -9.89
C LYS A 329 16.14 -15.67 -10.05
N TRP A 330 16.49 -14.84 -9.07
CA TRP A 330 17.75 -14.12 -9.03
C TRP A 330 18.01 -13.50 -7.65
N MET A 331 19.26 -13.12 -7.44
CA MET A 331 19.72 -12.28 -6.32
C MET A 331 20.50 -11.07 -6.86
N ALA A 332 20.21 -9.89 -6.31
CA ALA A 332 20.87 -8.62 -6.62
C ALA A 332 21.55 -8.04 -5.36
N PRO A 333 22.88 -7.84 -5.39
CA PRO A 333 23.61 -7.34 -4.22
C PRO A 333 23.57 -5.82 -4.10
N ALA A 334 23.84 -5.34 -2.89
CA ALA A 334 23.91 -3.93 -2.51
C ALA A 334 22.61 -3.17 -2.83
N ILE A 335 21.50 -3.76 -2.41
CA ILE A 335 20.16 -3.19 -2.46
C ILE A 335 19.55 -3.30 -1.07
N ASP A 336 19.09 -2.17 -0.54
CA ASP A 336 18.61 -2.02 0.84
C ASP A 336 17.09 -2.14 0.92
N SER A 337 16.36 -1.53 -0.03
CA SER A 337 14.89 -1.52 -0.02
C SER A 337 14.26 -1.52 -1.41
N PHE A 338 13.09 -2.15 -1.53
CA PHE A 338 12.21 -2.05 -2.69
C PHE A 338 11.43 -0.73 -2.67
N LEU A 339 11.23 -0.10 -3.84
CA LEU A 339 10.37 1.07 -3.98
C LEU A 339 9.12 0.79 -4.82
N ALA A 340 9.32 0.34 -6.06
CA ALA A 340 8.23 0.12 -7.01
C ALA A 340 8.67 -0.88 -8.07
N ALA A 341 7.72 -1.41 -8.82
CA ALA A 341 8.02 -2.26 -9.96
C ALA A 341 7.07 -2.00 -11.12
N SER A 342 7.60 -2.13 -12.33
CA SER A 342 6.82 -2.24 -13.55
C SER A 342 6.88 -3.68 -14.06
N GLU A 343 6.23 -3.95 -15.20
CA GLU A 343 6.31 -5.24 -15.90
C GLU A 343 7.76 -5.72 -16.08
N ASN A 344 8.69 -4.79 -16.38
CA ASN A 344 10.05 -5.14 -16.78
C ASN A 344 11.14 -4.64 -15.82
N ARG A 345 10.80 -3.81 -14.83
CA ARG A 345 11.78 -3.12 -13.97
C ARG A 345 11.41 -3.17 -12.51
N ILE A 346 12.43 -3.20 -11.66
CA ILE A 346 12.31 -2.95 -10.22
C ILE A 346 13.10 -1.67 -9.91
N TYR A 347 12.46 -0.77 -9.19
CA TYR A 347 13.05 0.43 -8.63
C TYR A 347 13.35 0.15 -7.17
N ALA A 348 14.61 0.29 -6.79
CA ALA A 348 15.09 -0.05 -5.46
C ALA A 348 16.13 0.97 -4.98
N VAL A 349 16.31 1.09 -3.68
CA VAL A 349 17.28 2.00 -3.08
C VAL A 349 18.37 1.21 -2.37
N ASP A 350 19.61 1.65 -2.50
CA ASP A 350 20.74 1.11 -1.74
C ASP A 350 20.96 1.87 -0.42
N ASP A 351 21.89 1.38 0.38
CA ASP A 351 22.22 1.93 1.71
C ASP A 351 22.80 3.36 1.67
N ARG A 352 23.11 3.87 0.48
CA ARG A 352 23.57 5.25 0.25
C ARG A 352 22.44 6.15 -0.22
N GLY A 353 21.21 5.67 -0.28
CA GLY A 353 20.06 6.40 -0.77
C GLY A 353 20.07 6.59 -2.29
N GLN A 354 20.78 5.75 -3.05
CA GLN A 354 20.78 5.81 -4.50
C GLN A 354 19.70 4.91 -5.08
N LEU A 355 18.90 5.46 -6.00
CA LEU A 355 17.96 4.74 -6.84
C LEU A 355 18.71 3.87 -7.83
N ASN A 356 18.40 2.59 -7.79
CA ASN A 356 18.85 1.56 -8.71
C ASN A 356 17.65 1.06 -9.51
N VAL A 357 17.85 0.89 -10.82
CA VAL A 357 16.85 0.28 -11.70
C VAL A 357 17.36 -1.10 -12.07
N LEU A 358 16.63 -2.14 -11.67
CA LEU A 358 16.95 -3.53 -11.93
C LEU A 358 16.02 -4.11 -12.99
N SER A 359 16.52 -5.06 -13.77
CA SER A 359 15.70 -5.91 -14.63
C SER A 359 14.86 -6.83 -13.75
N ARG A 360 13.54 -6.79 -13.89
CA ARG A 360 12.65 -7.67 -13.13
C ARG A 360 12.86 -9.16 -13.45
N LYS A 361 13.27 -9.47 -14.68
CA LYS A 361 13.55 -10.84 -15.13
C LYS A 361 14.84 -11.42 -14.57
N THR A 362 15.87 -10.60 -14.36
CA THR A 362 17.24 -11.09 -14.12
C THR A 362 17.92 -10.51 -12.88
N GLY A 363 17.35 -9.49 -12.24
CA GLY A 363 17.99 -8.76 -11.14
C GLY A 363 19.14 -7.84 -11.57
N ALA A 364 19.53 -7.84 -12.85
CA ALA A 364 20.66 -7.05 -13.33
C ALA A 364 20.37 -5.54 -13.30
N ARG A 365 21.34 -4.73 -12.86
CA ARG A 365 21.26 -3.26 -12.92
C ARG A 365 21.20 -2.80 -14.38
N LEU A 366 20.20 -2.01 -14.73
CA LEU A 366 19.96 -1.52 -16.10
C LEU A 366 20.67 -0.19 -16.41
N GLY A 367 21.34 0.41 -15.43
CA GLY A 367 22.03 1.69 -15.58
C GLY A 367 22.75 2.13 -14.31
N PRO A 368 23.39 3.31 -14.33
CA PRO A 368 24.02 3.90 -13.16
C PRO A 368 22.99 4.25 -12.09
N ALA A 369 23.39 4.13 -10.82
CA ALA A 369 22.56 4.53 -9.70
C ALA A 369 22.43 6.06 -9.62
N VAL A 370 21.24 6.55 -9.25
CA VAL A 370 20.92 7.99 -9.20
C VAL A 370 20.64 8.38 -7.76
N ARG A 371 21.32 9.40 -7.23
CA ARG A 371 21.07 9.86 -5.87
C ARG A 371 19.67 10.46 -5.74
N LEU A 372 18.87 9.96 -4.79
CA LEU A 372 17.63 10.61 -4.39
C LEU A 372 17.92 11.62 -3.28
N ASN A 373 17.38 12.83 -3.42
CA ASN A 373 17.42 13.88 -2.38
C ASN A 373 16.12 13.93 -1.57
N SER A 374 15.28 12.92 -1.71
CA SER A 374 13.90 12.85 -1.25
C SER A 374 13.63 11.49 -0.60
N LEU A 375 12.62 11.41 0.26
CA LEU A 375 12.21 10.14 0.87
C LEU A 375 11.34 9.37 -0.12
N PRO A 376 11.71 8.15 -0.51
CA PRO A 376 10.91 7.38 -1.44
C PRO A 376 9.67 6.79 -0.73
N VAL A 377 8.58 6.65 -1.47
CA VAL A 377 7.36 5.98 -1.01
C VAL A 377 7.27 4.63 -1.71
N VAL A 378 7.06 3.57 -0.93
CA VAL A 378 6.84 2.22 -1.47
C VAL A 378 5.49 2.20 -2.19
N ASN A 379 5.50 1.69 -3.42
CA ASN A 379 4.35 1.60 -4.30
C ASN A 379 4.32 0.21 -4.94
N THR A 380 3.34 -0.58 -4.51
CA THR A 380 3.03 -1.89 -5.08
C THR A 380 1.79 -1.87 -5.97
N GLU A 381 1.11 -0.72 -6.06
CA GLU A 381 -0.17 -0.57 -6.73
C GLU A 381 0.00 -0.23 -8.22
N THR A 382 1.08 0.49 -8.56
CA THR A 382 1.34 0.96 -9.92
C THR A 382 2.83 0.92 -10.25
N ASP A 383 3.16 1.17 -11.51
CA ASP A 383 4.54 1.22 -12.02
C ASP A 383 5.29 2.53 -11.73
N ARG A 384 4.68 3.41 -10.93
CA ARG A 384 5.17 4.76 -10.63
C ARG A 384 6.13 4.79 -9.45
N VAL A 385 7.08 5.72 -9.48
CA VAL A 385 7.94 6.02 -8.34
C VAL A 385 7.50 7.35 -7.75
N TYR A 386 7.08 7.32 -6.49
CA TYR A 386 6.73 8.52 -5.74
C TYR A 386 7.84 8.85 -4.75
N VAL A 387 8.17 10.13 -4.65
CA VAL A 387 9.16 10.65 -3.70
C VAL A 387 8.61 11.88 -3.00
N THR A 388 8.88 12.01 -1.70
CA THR A 388 8.40 13.11 -0.87
C THR A 388 9.55 14.00 -0.42
N SER A 389 9.25 15.29 -0.29
CA SER A 389 10.19 16.26 0.28
C SER A 389 10.22 16.12 1.79
N THR A 390 11.38 16.32 2.43
CA THR A 390 11.48 16.36 3.89
C THR A 390 10.89 17.65 4.50
N LEU A 391 10.47 18.61 3.66
CA LEU A 391 9.98 19.93 4.07
C LEU A 391 8.44 20.02 4.13
N GLY A 392 7.74 18.91 3.87
CA GLY A 392 6.29 18.92 3.63
C GLY A 392 6.01 18.77 2.15
#